data_AF-A0AAJ1TIV3-F1
#
_entry.id   AF-A0AAJ1TIV3-F1
#
_cell.length_a   1.000
_cell.length_b   1.000
_cell.length_c   1.000
_cell.angle_alpha   90.00
_cell.angle_beta   90.00
_cell.angle_gamma   90.00
#
_symmetry.space_group_name_H-M   'P 1'
#
loop_
_entity.id
_entity.type
_entity.pdbx_description
1 polymer ?
#
loop_
_entity_poly.entity_id
_entity_poly.type
_entity_poly.pdbx_seq_one_letter_code
_entity_poly.pdbx_strand_id
1 'polypeptide(L)'
;MEKNVADELSKLRYHMKLMQQIVFNPEKNAFFMSVIDYDISENQVRAILKVMSAFSYRLEKKVDEPSKNDPDPALIQFGISSEELYSDQKPSLDEFSKYLQGIYPKSMNPEYLLKSLKVQSMFTDVCEYLLD
;
A
#
# COMPACT_ATOMS: atom_id res chain seq x y z
N MET A 1 11.16 -8.32 33.59
CA MET A 1 10.18 -7.45 32.92
C MET A 1 10.19 -7.67 31.40
N GLU A 2 11.35 -7.65 30.75
CA GLU A 2 11.51 -7.90 29.30
C GLU A 2 11.00 -9.27 28.82
N LYS A 3 11.24 -10.34 29.60
CA LYS A 3 10.78 -11.70 29.27
C LYS A 3 9.24 -11.80 29.15
N ASN A 4 8.51 -11.03 29.97
CA ASN A 4 7.05 -10.99 29.94
C ASN A 4 6.53 -10.26 28.69
N VAL A 5 7.18 -9.17 28.29
CA VAL A 5 6.82 -8.41 27.08
C VAL A 5 7.02 -9.26 25.82
N ALA A 6 8.14 -9.98 25.73
CA ALA A 6 8.42 -10.88 24.60
C ALA A 6 7.37 -12.01 24.47
N ASP A 7 6.99 -12.61 25.60
CA ASP A 7 5.97 -13.67 25.63
C ASP A 7 4.60 -13.14 25.21
N GLU A 8 4.19 -11.97 25.69
CA GLU A 8 2.93 -11.33 25.29
C GLU A 8 2.91 -10.93 23.80
N LEU A 9 4.02 -10.41 23.27
CA LEU A 9 4.16 -10.13 21.84
C LEU A 9 4.07 -11.42 20.99
N SER A 10 4.64 -12.52 21.46
CA SER A 10 4.56 -13.81 20.79
C SER A 10 3.12 -14.33 20.75
N LYS A 11 2.38 -14.23 21.86
CA LYS A 11 0.95 -14.58 21.91
C LYS A 11 0.14 -13.71 20.97
N LEU A 12 0.39 -12.40 20.93
CA LEU A 12 -0.29 -11.47 20.04
C LEU A 12 -0.07 -11.84 18.57
N ARG A 13 1.18 -12.09 18.16
CA ARG A 13 1.52 -12.53 16.80
C ARG A 13 0.86 -13.86 16.46
N TYR A 14 0.78 -14.80 17.39
CA TYR A 14 0.08 -16.07 17.18
C TYR A 14 -1.43 -15.89 17.01
N HIS A 15 -2.08 -15.08 17.86
CA HIS A 15 -3.50 -14.77 17.71
C HIS A 15 -3.80 -14.05 16.39
N MET A 16 -2.93 -13.16 15.92
CA MET A 16 -3.06 -12.56 14.58
C MET A 16 -3.05 -13.61 13.47
N LYS A 17 -2.13 -14.59 13.53
CA LYS A 17 -2.09 -15.71 12.56
C LYS A 17 -3.37 -16.56 12.59
N LEU A 18 -3.91 -16.82 13.78
CA LEU A 18 -5.19 -17.54 13.90
C LEU A 18 -6.35 -16.73 13.32
N MET A 19 -6.42 -15.42 13.61
CA MET A 19 -7.43 -14.52 13.02
C MET A 19 -7.32 -14.49 11.49
N GLN A 20 -6.11 -14.45 10.94
CA GLN A 20 -5.89 -14.55 9.50
C GLN A 20 -6.48 -15.84 8.91
N GLN A 21 -6.29 -16.99 9.57
CA GLN A 21 -6.84 -18.28 9.12
C GLN A 21 -8.37 -18.32 9.20
N ILE A 22 -8.97 -17.71 10.22
CA ILE A 22 -10.42 -17.65 10.40
C ILE A 22 -11.07 -16.73 9.36
N VAL A 23 -10.46 -15.57 9.12
CA VAL A 23 -10.95 -14.54 8.20
C VAL A 23 -10.49 -14.82 6.76
N PHE A 24 -9.77 -15.93 6.53
CA PHE A 24 -9.17 -16.24 5.24
C PHE A 24 -10.24 -16.38 4.17
N ASN A 25 -10.39 -15.32 3.40
CA ASN A 25 -11.06 -15.31 2.13
C ASN A 25 -10.10 -14.63 1.14
N PRO A 26 -9.32 -15.40 0.38
CA PRO A 26 -8.31 -14.86 -0.51
C PRO A 26 -8.91 -13.98 -1.60
N GLU A 27 -10.18 -14.16 -1.94
CA GLU A 27 -10.88 -13.32 -2.92
C GLU A 27 -11.30 -11.97 -2.33
N LYS A 28 -11.52 -11.87 -1.01
CA LYS A 28 -12.03 -10.64 -0.37
C LYS A 28 -10.98 -9.82 0.36
N ASN A 29 -9.86 -10.43 0.77
CA ASN A 29 -8.91 -9.82 1.69
C ASN A 29 -7.45 -9.90 1.21
N ALA A 30 -7.18 -10.20 -0.07
CA ALA A 30 -5.82 -10.44 -0.58
C ALA A 30 -4.82 -9.34 -0.24
N PHE A 31 -5.20 -8.06 -0.36
CA PHE A 31 -4.33 -6.94 -0.02
C PHE A 31 -4.02 -6.90 1.47
N PHE A 32 -5.04 -7.00 2.33
CA PHE A 32 -4.85 -6.98 3.79
C PHE A 32 -4.08 -8.20 4.30
N MET A 33 -4.21 -9.36 3.65
CA MET A 33 -3.38 -10.52 3.94
C MET A 33 -1.91 -10.21 3.62
N SER A 34 -1.65 -9.59 2.47
CA SER A 34 -0.29 -9.15 2.09
C SER A 34 0.27 -8.15 3.11
N VAL A 35 -0.54 -7.20 3.59
CA VAL A 35 -0.14 -6.25 4.64
C VAL A 35 0.35 -6.98 5.89
N ILE A 36 -0.34 -8.03 6.33
CA ILE A 36 0.04 -8.78 7.52
C ILE A 36 1.27 -9.66 7.24
N ASP A 37 1.32 -10.34 6.11
CA ASP A 37 2.41 -11.26 5.75
C ASP A 37 3.76 -10.53 5.62
N TYR A 38 3.72 -9.31 5.10
CA TYR A 38 4.90 -8.44 4.99
C TYR A 38 5.12 -7.55 6.24
N ASP A 39 4.31 -7.65 7.30
CA ASP A 39 4.43 -6.82 8.51
C ASP A 39 4.47 -5.32 8.16
N ILE A 40 3.57 -4.90 7.26
CA ILE A 40 3.47 -3.51 6.78
C ILE A 40 2.74 -2.69 7.86
N SER A 41 3.36 -1.60 8.30
CA SER A 41 2.75 -0.69 9.28
C SER A 41 1.58 0.10 8.69
N GLU A 42 0.72 0.62 9.57
CA GLU A 42 -0.42 1.45 9.16
C GLU A 42 0.01 2.68 8.34
N ASN A 43 1.10 3.34 8.73
CA ASN A 43 1.64 4.49 8.01
C ASN A 43 2.07 4.12 6.58
N GLN A 44 2.68 2.95 6.40
CA GLN A 44 3.08 2.44 5.09
C GLN A 44 1.85 2.09 4.24
N VAL A 45 0.84 1.46 4.83
CA VAL A 45 -0.45 1.19 4.13
C VAL A 45 -1.08 2.49 3.66
N ARG A 46 -1.17 3.50 4.53
CA ARG A 46 -1.71 4.83 4.16
C ARG A 46 -0.95 5.45 3.00
N ALA A 47 0.39 5.40 3.02
CA ALA A 47 1.21 5.93 1.92
C ALA A 47 0.99 5.17 0.61
N ILE A 48 0.93 3.83 0.63
CA ILE A 48 0.65 3.00 -0.56
C ILE A 48 -0.71 3.39 -1.16
N LEU A 49 -1.76 3.48 -0.33
CA LEU A 49 -3.10 3.84 -0.79
C LEU A 49 -3.17 5.27 -1.34
N LYS A 50 -2.37 6.20 -0.80
CA LYS A 50 -2.24 7.57 -1.31
C LYS A 50 -1.57 7.60 -2.69
N VAL A 51 -0.51 6.81 -2.89
CA VAL A 51 0.12 6.64 -4.21
C VAL A 51 -0.89 6.08 -5.22
N MET A 52 -1.63 5.03 -4.87
CA MET A 52 -2.66 4.46 -5.75
C MET A 52 -3.77 5.47 -6.08
N SER A 53 -4.19 6.28 -5.11
CA SER A 53 -5.18 7.33 -5.33
C SER A 53 -4.68 8.42 -6.28
N ALA A 54 -3.41 8.82 -6.15
CA ALA A 54 -2.82 9.81 -7.05
C ALA A 54 -2.66 9.27 -8.46
N PHE A 55 -2.31 7.99 -8.60
CA PHE A 55 -2.25 7.32 -9.90
C PHE A 55 -3.64 7.23 -10.56
N SER A 56 -4.68 6.94 -9.77
CA SER A 56 -6.07 6.98 -10.26
C SER A 56 -6.44 8.38 -10.78
N TYR A 57 -6.11 9.42 -10.02
CA TYR A 57 -6.30 10.81 -10.46
C TYR A 57 -5.58 11.11 -11.78
N ARG A 58 -4.32 10.67 -11.93
CA ARG A 58 -3.51 10.87 -13.15
C ARG A 58 -4.05 10.13 -14.36
N LEU A 59 -4.69 8.98 -14.17
CA LEU A 59 -5.30 8.22 -15.27
C LEU A 59 -6.64 8.79 -15.72
N GLU A 60 -7.53 9.10 -14.77
CA GLU A 60 -8.91 9.45 -15.09
C GLU A 60 -9.21 10.95 -15.12
N LYS A 61 -8.38 11.79 -14.48
CA LYS A 61 -8.67 13.21 -14.19
C LYS A 61 -10.04 13.44 -13.49
N LYS A 62 -10.57 12.43 -12.80
CA LYS A 62 -11.97 12.39 -12.34
C LYS A 62 -12.25 12.92 -10.94
N VAL A 63 -11.31 13.60 -10.29
CA VAL A 63 -11.51 14.16 -8.95
C VAL A 63 -11.06 15.61 -8.94
N ASP A 64 -11.61 16.45 -8.07
CA ASP A 64 -11.00 17.76 -7.78
C ASP A 64 -9.52 17.54 -7.49
N GLU A 65 -8.67 18.30 -8.19
CA GLU A 65 -7.22 18.23 -8.10
C GLU A 65 -6.81 18.34 -6.63
N PRO A 66 -6.23 17.28 -6.03
CA PRO A 66 -5.67 17.39 -4.69
C PRO A 66 -4.70 18.55 -4.70
N SER A 67 -4.75 19.42 -3.69
CA SER A 67 -3.87 20.59 -3.62
C SER A 67 -2.42 20.12 -3.77
N LYS A 68 -1.85 20.30 -4.98
CA LYS A 68 -0.48 19.88 -5.32
C LYS A 68 0.55 20.50 -4.38
N ASN A 69 0.17 21.62 -3.74
CA ASN A 69 0.98 22.41 -2.84
C ASN A 69 0.80 22.05 -1.36
N ASP A 70 -0.15 21.18 -1.00
CA ASP A 70 -0.33 20.74 0.38
C ASP A 70 0.42 19.42 0.62
N PRO A 71 1.45 19.43 1.50
CA PRO A 71 2.17 18.23 1.86
C PRO A 71 1.24 17.27 2.62
N ASP A 72 1.09 16.03 2.14
CA ASP A 72 0.37 15.00 2.91
C ASP A 72 1.30 14.42 3.99
N PRO A 73 0.98 14.55 5.29
CA PRO A 73 1.82 14.03 6.37
C PRO A 73 2.12 12.54 6.25
N ALA A 74 1.23 11.76 5.62
CA ALA A 74 1.44 10.34 5.38
C ALA A 74 2.58 10.07 4.38
N LEU A 75 2.86 11.00 3.46
CA LEU A 75 3.86 10.92 2.40
C LEU A 75 5.21 11.53 2.80
N ILE A 76 5.20 12.62 3.58
CA ILE A 76 6.42 13.35 3.99
C ILE A 76 7.42 12.43 4.71
N GLN A 77 6.95 11.56 5.61
CA GLN A 77 7.82 10.64 6.35
C GLN A 77 8.57 9.64 5.45
N PHE A 78 8.12 9.45 4.21
CA PHE A 78 8.73 8.59 3.21
C PHE A 78 9.47 9.38 2.12
N GLY A 79 9.59 10.70 2.27
CA GLY A 79 10.26 11.57 1.30
C GLY A 79 9.53 11.70 -0.03
N ILE A 80 8.22 11.42 -0.07
CA ILE A 80 7.41 11.49 -1.30
C ILE A 80 6.85 12.90 -1.46
N SER A 81 7.20 13.56 -2.56
CA SER A 81 6.67 14.88 -2.91
C SER A 81 5.26 14.80 -3.49
N SER A 82 4.32 15.60 -2.95
CA SER A 82 2.98 15.76 -3.55
C SER A 82 3.07 16.26 -5.00
N GLU A 83 3.98 17.19 -5.30
CA GLU A 83 4.17 17.74 -6.64
C GLU A 83 4.56 16.66 -7.66
N GLU A 84 5.53 15.80 -7.30
CA GLU A 84 5.96 14.69 -8.16
C GLU A 84 4.86 13.64 -8.32
N LEU A 85 4.19 13.30 -7.21
CA LEU A 85 3.17 12.25 -7.18
C LEU A 85 1.94 12.59 -8.04
N TYR A 86 1.54 13.87 -8.03
CA TYR A 86 0.41 14.40 -8.82
C TYR A 86 0.84 15.03 -10.16
N SER A 87 1.96 14.59 -10.75
CA SER A 87 2.39 15.07 -12.07
C SER A 87 1.39 14.74 -13.19
N ASP A 88 1.41 15.50 -14.29
CA ASP A 88 0.48 15.29 -15.42
C ASP A 88 0.83 14.06 -16.29
N GLN A 89 1.93 13.37 -15.98
CA GLN A 89 2.34 12.16 -16.70
C GLN A 89 1.50 10.96 -16.26
N LYS A 90 1.24 9.99 -17.15
CA LYS A 90 0.61 8.73 -16.72
C LYS A 90 1.56 7.96 -15.78
N PRO A 91 1.03 7.24 -14.78
CA PRO A 91 1.85 6.43 -13.88
C PRO A 91 2.53 5.27 -14.63
N SER A 92 3.53 4.65 -14.03
CA SER A 92 4.18 3.45 -14.57
C SER A 92 4.53 2.45 -13.47
N LEU A 93 4.73 1.18 -13.84
CA LEU A 93 5.11 0.14 -12.89
C LEU A 93 6.48 0.43 -12.25
N ASP A 94 7.41 1.00 -13.01
CA ASP A 94 8.72 1.44 -12.51
C ASP A 94 8.59 2.55 -11.47
N GLU A 95 7.69 3.51 -11.71
CA GLU A 95 7.39 4.58 -10.77
C GLU A 95 6.75 4.03 -9.49
N PHE A 96 5.77 3.13 -9.62
CA PHE A 96 5.17 2.44 -8.48
C PHE A 96 6.23 1.71 -7.65
N SER A 97 7.13 1.00 -8.32
CA SER A 97 8.21 0.23 -7.69
C SER A 97 9.15 1.12 -6.88
N LYS A 98 9.47 2.32 -7.38
CA LYS A 98 10.28 3.32 -6.66
C LYS A 98 9.58 3.82 -5.41
N TYR A 99 8.29 4.18 -5.50
CA TYR A 99 7.52 4.59 -4.33
C TYR A 99 7.42 3.46 -3.30
N LEU A 100 7.16 2.23 -3.75
CA LEU A 100 7.08 1.07 -2.87
C LEU A 100 8.40 0.81 -2.16
N GLN A 101 9.54 0.94 -2.85
CA GLN A 101 10.87 0.81 -2.25
C GLN A 101 11.14 1.89 -1.20
N GLY A 102 10.69 3.13 -1.42
CA GLY A 102 10.78 4.21 -0.45
C GLY A 102 9.91 3.99 0.79
N ILE A 103 8.70 3.48 0.61
CA ILE A 103 7.75 3.21 1.70
C ILE A 103 8.13 1.94 2.49
N TYR A 104 8.56 0.90 1.79
CA TYR A 104 8.86 -0.41 2.33
C TYR A 104 10.18 -0.94 1.74
N PRO A 105 11.33 -0.67 2.38
CA PRO A 105 12.65 -0.95 1.81
C PRO A 105 13.03 -2.44 1.70
N LYS A 106 12.24 -3.34 2.29
CA LYS A 106 12.44 -4.79 2.12
C LYS A 106 11.94 -5.20 0.73
N SER A 107 12.49 -6.29 0.19
CA SER A 107 12.12 -6.80 -1.13
C SER A 107 10.65 -7.25 -1.17
N MET A 108 9.75 -6.36 -1.56
CA MET A 108 8.36 -6.66 -1.88
C MET A 108 8.21 -6.69 -3.40
N ASN A 109 7.46 -7.66 -3.91
CA ASN A 109 7.13 -7.72 -5.33
C ASN A 109 5.99 -6.71 -5.63
N PRO A 110 6.22 -5.67 -6.44
CA PRO A 110 5.21 -4.66 -6.76
C PRO A 110 4.00 -5.26 -7.50
N GLU A 111 4.23 -6.18 -8.45
CA GLU A 111 3.14 -6.85 -9.17
C GLU A 111 2.27 -7.69 -8.25
N TYR A 112 2.88 -8.36 -7.26
CA TYR A 112 2.12 -9.15 -6.28
C TYR A 112 1.16 -8.26 -5.50
N LEU A 113 1.62 -7.08 -5.08
CA LEU A 113 0.79 -6.11 -4.37
C LEU A 113 -0.33 -5.58 -5.27
N LEU A 114 -0.03 -5.21 -6.52
CA LEU A 114 -1.03 -4.77 -7.50
C LEU A 114 -2.08 -5.85 -7.79
N LYS A 115 -1.65 -7.11 -7.97
CA LYS A 115 -2.57 -8.25 -8.13
C LYS A 115 -3.45 -8.43 -6.90
N SER A 116 -2.90 -8.26 -5.69
CA SER A 116 -3.68 -8.36 -4.44
C SER A 116 -4.73 -7.24 -4.30
N LEU A 117 -4.41 -6.02 -4.71
CA LEU A 117 -5.35 -4.89 -4.76
C LEU A 117 -6.45 -5.14 -5.79
N LYS A 118 -6.07 -5.59 -6.99
CA LYS A 118 -7.01 -5.92 -8.08
C LYS A 118 -7.99 -7.02 -7.68
N VAL A 119 -7.52 -8.12 -7.07
CA VAL A 119 -8.39 -9.22 -6.59
C VAL A 119 -9.44 -8.71 -5.61
N GLN A 120 -9.08 -7.72 -4.79
CA GLN A 120 -9.97 -7.09 -3.82
C GLN A 120 -10.81 -5.93 -4.40
N SER A 121 -10.83 -5.76 -5.73
CA SER A 121 -11.53 -4.67 -6.44
C SER A 121 -11.13 -3.27 -5.98
N MET A 122 -9.87 -3.09 -5.58
CA MET A 122 -9.31 -1.80 -5.18
C MET A 122 -8.47 -1.21 -6.32
N PHE A 123 -8.74 0.05 -6.68
CA PHE A 123 -8.02 0.78 -7.74
C PHE A 123 -7.90 -0.05 -9.04
N THR A 124 -8.96 -0.74 -9.44
CA THR A 124 -8.93 -1.73 -10.52
C THR A 124 -8.34 -1.18 -11.80
N ASP A 125 -8.75 0.03 -12.22
CA ASP A 125 -8.26 0.66 -13.45
C ASP A 125 -6.76 0.96 -13.39
N VAL A 126 -6.26 1.40 -12.22
CA VAL A 126 -4.83 1.63 -12.00
C VAL A 126 -4.07 0.31 -12.03
N CYS A 127 -4.59 -0.71 -11.34
CA CYS A 127 -3.94 -2.01 -11.29
C CYS A 127 -3.88 -2.66 -12.68
N GLU A 128 -4.94 -2.58 -13.46
CA GLU A 128 -4.98 -3.06 -14.84
C GLU A 128 -3.97 -2.32 -15.71
N TYR A 129 -4.01 -0.98 -15.67
CA TYR A 129 -3.08 -0.17 -16.45
C TYR A 129 -1.60 -0.43 -16.12
N LEU A 130 -1.27 -0.73 -14.87
CA LEU A 130 0.12 -0.98 -14.44
C LEU A 130 0.57 -2.44 -14.63
N LEU A 131 -0.35 -3.38 -14.81
CA LEU A 131 -0.06 -4.81 -14.97
C LEU A 131 -0.05 -5.25 -16.45
N ASP A 132 -0.56 -4.43 -17.35
CA ASP A 132 -0.52 -4.62 -18.81
C ASP A 132 0.83 -4.20 -19.41
#